data_AF-A0A1A7YQA4-F1
#
_entry.id   AF-A0A1A7YQA4-F1
#
_cell.length_a   1.000
_cell.length_b   1.000
_cell.length_c   1.000
_cell.angle_alpha   90.00
_cell.angle_beta   90.00
_cell.angle_gamma   90.00
#
_symmetry.space_group_name_H-M   'P 1'
#
loop_
_entity.id
_entity.type
_entity.pdbx_description
1 polymer ?
#
loop_
_entity_poly.entity_id
_entity_poly.type
_entity_poly.pdbx_seq_one_letter_code
_entity_poly.pdbx_strand_id
1 'polypeptide(L)'
;TNTAEFTWKNQQSKSNLLKLMESIPSRVSAAPALGAALRFALQTSLSFASGGRTGVPKAVVMLVTDKSSDDVNKVATEAVAAG
;
A
#
# COMPACT_ATOMS: atom_id res chain seq x y z
N THR A 1 9.16 9.52 3.62
CA THR A 1 8.74 8.44 4.55
C THR A 1 7.41 7.89 4.08
N ASN A 2 7.21 6.57 4.16
CA ASN A 2 5.96 5.93 3.70
C ASN A 2 4.86 6.07 4.76
N THR A 3 3.60 6.18 4.32
CA THR A 3 2.45 6.39 5.22
C THR A 3 1.27 5.56 4.71
N ALA A 4 0.57 4.91 5.65
CA ALA A 4 -0.72 4.28 5.38
C ALA A 4 -1.82 5.26 5.80
N GLU A 5 -2.48 5.90 4.84
CA GLU A 5 -3.54 6.88 5.12
C GLU A 5 -4.75 6.22 5.79
N PHE A 6 -5.13 5.05 5.27
CA PHE A 6 -6.30 4.28 5.73
C PHE A 6 -5.98 2.79 5.72
N THR A 7 -6.73 2.03 6.51
CA THR A 7 -6.57 0.59 6.68
C THR A 7 -7.92 -0.12 6.57
N TRP A 8 -7.93 -1.45 6.61
CA TRP A 8 -9.17 -2.22 6.59
C TRP A 8 -10.02 -2.08 7.86
N LYS A 9 -9.48 -1.45 8.92
CA LYS A 9 -10.24 -1.11 10.13
C LYS A 9 -11.15 0.12 9.95
N ASN A 10 -10.93 0.93 8.92
CA ASN A 10 -11.81 2.04 8.60
C ASN A 10 -13.16 1.52 8.05
N GLN A 11 -14.21 2.35 8.09
CA GLN A 11 -15.52 1.97 7.55
C GLN A 11 -15.44 1.74 6.03
N GLN A 12 -15.80 0.54 5.57
CA GLN A 12 -15.63 0.09 4.18
C GLN A 12 -16.84 0.37 3.27
N SER A 13 -17.72 1.33 3.62
CA SER A 13 -18.80 1.72 2.72
C SER A 13 -18.24 2.50 1.53
N LYS A 14 -18.80 2.28 0.33
CA LYS A 14 -18.34 2.95 -0.91
C LYS A 14 -18.25 4.47 -0.76
N SER A 15 -19.27 5.08 -0.16
CA SER A 15 -19.31 6.53 0.06
C SER A 15 -18.22 7.02 1.02
N ASN A 16 -17.87 6.24 2.04
CA ASN A 16 -16.79 6.61 2.95
C ASN A 16 -15.42 6.47 2.29
N LEU A 17 -15.18 5.37 1.55
CA LEU A 17 -13.90 5.16 0.87
C LEU A 17 -13.61 6.26 -0.17
N LEU A 18 -14.63 6.73 -0.91
CA LEU A 18 -14.48 7.84 -1.84
C LEU A 18 -14.11 9.15 -1.12
N LYS A 19 -14.78 9.47 -0.01
CA LYS A 19 -14.43 10.64 0.81
C LYS A 19 -13.00 10.58 1.37
N LEU A 20 -12.60 9.41 1.85
CA LEU A 20 -11.24 9.20 2.36
C LEU A 20 -10.21 9.37 1.23
N MET A 21 -10.48 8.82 0.05
CA MET A 21 -9.62 8.98 -1.13
C MET A 21 -9.42 10.46 -1.51
N GLU A 22 -10.49 11.26 -1.49
CA GLU A 22 -10.44 12.71 -1.77
C GLU A 22 -9.65 13.50 -0.72
N SER A 23 -9.54 12.98 0.51
CA SER A 23 -8.80 13.63 1.59
C SER A 23 -7.29 13.35 1.61
N ILE A 24 -6.79 12.47 0.73
CA ILE A 24 -5.37 12.12 0.69
C ILE A 24 -4.55 13.35 0.28
N PRO A 25 -3.60 13.82 1.09
CA PRO A 25 -2.79 14.97 0.75
C PRO A 25 -1.85 14.64 -0.42
N SER A 26 -1.80 15.54 -1.40
CA SER A 26 -0.74 15.50 -2.42
C SER A 26 0.61 15.80 -1.75
N ARG A 27 1.64 15.03 -2.11
CA ARG A 27 2.98 15.17 -1.56
C ARG A 27 3.96 15.39 -2.69
N VAL A 28 4.80 16.43 -2.56
CA VAL A 28 5.99 16.57 -3.38
C VAL A 28 6.97 15.50 -2.93
N SER A 29 7.31 14.58 -3.83
CA SER A 29 8.22 13.49 -3.53
C SER A 29 9.54 13.65 -4.29
N ALA A 30 10.63 13.26 -3.65
CA ALA A 30 11.86 12.89 -4.36
C ALA A 30 11.62 11.66 -5.24
N ALA A 31 12.63 11.26 -6.03
CA ALA A 31 12.59 10.07 -6.87
C ALA A 31 11.98 8.86 -6.11
N PRO A 32 10.92 8.22 -6.64
CA PRO A 32 10.09 7.31 -5.85
C PRO A 32 10.87 6.04 -5.48
N ALA A 33 10.80 5.62 -4.22
CA ALA A 33 11.36 4.35 -3.75
C ALA A 33 10.23 3.30 -3.70
N LEU A 34 9.89 2.73 -4.86
CA LEU A 34 8.75 1.83 -5.02
C LEU A 34 8.95 0.50 -4.30
N GLY A 35 10.19 -0.02 -4.22
CA GLY A 35 10.50 -1.24 -3.48
C GLY A 35 10.21 -1.07 -1.99
N ALA A 36 10.66 0.03 -1.41
CA ALA A 36 10.38 0.40 -0.03
C ALA A 36 8.88 0.62 0.22
N ALA A 37 8.17 1.26 -0.72
CA ALA A 37 6.72 1.47 -0.61
C ALA A 37 5.94 0.14 -0.62
N LEU A 38 6.29 -0.79 -1.51
CA LEU A 38 5.68 -2.11 -1.56
C LEU A 38 5.95 -2.90 -0.27
N ARG A 39 7.20 -2.91 0.21
CA ARG A 39 7.55 -3.60 1.46
C ARG A 39 6.77 -3.04 2.66
N PHE A 40 6.64 -1.72 2.72
CA PHE A 40 5.83 -1.06 3.74
C PHE A 40 4.35 -1.50 3.66
N ALA A 41 3.76 -1.55 2.47
CA ALA A 41 2.39 -2.02 2.31
C ALA A 41 2.19 -3.47 2.80
N LEU A 42 3.13 -4.38 2.48
CA LEU A 42 3.09 -5.77 2.94
C LEU A 42 3.17 -5.88 4.47
N GLN A 43 4.06 -5.13 5.10
CA GLN A 43 4.33 -5.22 6.53
C GLN A 43 3.31 -4.46 7.38
N THR A 44 2.74 -3.38 6.85
CA THR A 44 1.86 -2.48 7.60
C THR A 44 0.42 -2.61 7.13
N SER A 45 0.13 -2.30 5.87
CA SER A 45 -1.25 -2.22 5.37
C SER A 45 -1.94 -3.58 5.29
N LEU A 46 -1.22 -4.66 4.93
CA LEU A 46 -1.76 -6.01 4.82
C LEU A 46 -1.72 -6.82 6.13
N SER A 47 -1.18 -6.22 7.19
CA SER A 47 -0.99 -6.85 8.49
C SER A 47 -2.30 -7.12 9.21
N PHE A 48 -2.28 -8.07 10.15
CA PHE A 48 -3.41 -8.31 11.04
C PHE A 48 -3.80 -7.07 11.85
N ALA A 49 -2.81 -6.28 12.29
CA ALA A 49 -3.03 -5.04 13.04
C ALA A 49 -3.83 -3.99 12.24
N SER A 50 -3.71 -4.01 10.91
CA SER A 50 -4.44 -3.14 9.97
C SER A 50 -5.76 -3.75 9.47
N GLY A 51 -6.20 -4.88 10.03
CA GLY A 51 -7.44 -5.58 9.65
C GLY A 51 -7.24 -6.68 8.61
N GLY A 52 -6.00 -7.08 8.35
CA GLY A 52 -5.68 -8.17 7.43
C GLY A 52 -6.12 -9.52 7.98
N ARG A 53 -6.67 -10.36 7.10
CA ARG A 53 -7.25 -11.65 7.48
C ARG A 53 -6.44 -12.81 6.88
N THR A 54 -6.27 -13.86 7.66
CA THR A 54 -5.66 -15.12 7.22
C THR A 54 -6.64 -15.88 6.32
N GLY A 55 -6.15 -16.49 5.25
CA GLY A 55 -6.98 -17.28 4.31
C GLY A 55 -7.88 -16.44 3.40
N VAL A 56 -7.76 -15.11 3.42
CA VAL A 56 -8.47 -14.22 2.49
C VAL A 56 -7.47 -13.64 1.50
N PRO A 57 -7.69 -13.77 0.19
CA PRO A 57 -6.81 -13.18 -0.83
C PRO A 57 -6.66 -11.67 -0.64
N LYS A 58 -5.43 -11.18 -0.84
CA LYS A 58 -5.08 -9.76 -0.71
C LYS A 58 -4.47 -9.30 -2.02
N ALA A 59 -4.75 -8.05 -2.42
CA ALA A 59 -4.19 -7.46 -3.62
C ALA A 59 -3.59 -6.09 -3.31
N VAL A 60 -2.52 -5.76 -4.03
CA VAL A 60 -1.89 -4.44 -4.01
C VAL A 60 -1.92 -3.91 -5.45
N VAL A 61 -2.41 -2.69 -5.62
CA VAL A 61 -2.37 -1.96 -6.89
C VAL A 61 -1.49 -0.74 -6.68
N MET A 62 -0.45 -0.60 -7.50
CA MET A 62 0.51 0.50 -7.43
C MET A 62 0.40 1.37 -8.67
N LEU A 63 0.19 2.67 -8.48
CA LEU A 63 0.22 3.66 -9.56
C LEU A 63 1.63 4.27 -9.60
N VAL A 64 2.32 4.10 -10.72
CA VAL A 64 3.71 4.52 -10.89
C VAL A 64 3.78 5.59 -11.96
N THR A 65 4.35 6.75 -11.61
CA THR A 65 4.49 7.90 -12.50
C THR A 65 5.93 8.15 -12.93
N ASP A 66 6.91 7.53 -12.27
CA ASP A 66 8.34 7.68 -12.55
C ASP A 66 9.12 6.42 -12.15
N LYS A 67 10.35 6.29 -12.64
CA LYS A 67 11.24 5.14 -12.37
C LYS A 67 11.63 5.09 -10.90
N SER A 68 11.66 3.87 -10.35
CA SER A 68 12.10 3.65 -8.96
C SER A 68 13.57 4.03 -8.75
N SER A 69 13.86 4.60 -7.58
CA SER A 69 15.23 4.84 -7.10
C SER A 69 15.86 3.64 -6.38
N ASP A 70 15.07 2.60 -6.10
CA ASP A 70 15.48 1.36 -5.43
C ASP A 70 15.10 0.10 -6.23
N ASP A 71 15.66 -1.05 -5.83
CA ASP A 71 15.33 -2.35 -6.43
C ASP A 71 13.94 -2.82 -5.98
N VAL A 72 13.08 -3.07 -6.96
CA VAL A 72 11.70 -3.50 -6.77
C VAL A 72 11.56 -5.04 -6.87
N ASN A 73 12.45 -5.72 -7.58
CA ASN A 73 12.28 -7.14 -7.97
C ASN A 73 12.23 -8.08 -6.76
N LYS A 74 13.13 -7.86 -5.80
CA LYS A 74 13.18 -8.67 -4.57
C LYS A 74 11.86 -8.59 -3.82
N VAL A 75 11.34 -7.38 -3.64
CA VAL A 75 10.10 -7.15 -2.88
C VAL A 75 8.87 -7.61 -3.64
N ALA A 76 8.85 -7.46 -4.97
CA ALA A 76 7.76 -7.98 -5.80
C ALA A 76 7.66 -9.51 -5.70
N THR A 77 8.79 -10.21 -5.68
CA THR A 77 8.83 -11.67 -5.50
C THR A 77 8.30 -12.07 -4.12
N GLU A 78 8.71 -11.35 -3.06
CA GLU A 78 8.17 -11.55 -1.71
C GLU A 78 6.66 -11.27 -1.62
N ALA A 79 6.17 -10.25 -2.33
CA ALA A 79 4.75 -9.88 -2.35
C ALA A 79 3.89 -11.00 -2.95
N VAL A 80 4.35 -11.62 -4.04
CA VAL A 80 3.66 -12.74 -4.69
C VAL A 80 3.62 -13.96 -3.79
N ALA A 81 4.67 -14.23 -3.03
CA ALA A 81 4.71 -15.35 -2.09
C ALA A 81 3.87 -15.14 -0.81
N ALA A 82 3.53 -13.89 -0.49
CA ALA A 82 2.78 -13.52 0.72
C ALA A 82 1.25 -13.46 0.51
N GLY A 83 0.79 -13.50 -0.73
CA GLY A 83 -0.63 -13.55 -1.12
C GLY A 83 -1.12 -14.98 -1.29
#